data_AF-E6U7Q4-F1
#
_entry.id   AF-E6U7Q4-F1
#
_cell.length_a   1.000
_cell.length_b   1.000
_cell.length_c   1.000
_cell.angle_alpha   90.00
_cell.angle_beta   90.00
_cell.angle_gamma   90.00
#
_symmetry.space_group_name_H-M   'P 1'
#
loop_
_entity.id
_entity.type
_entity.pdbx_description
1 polymer ?
#
loop_
_entity_poly.entity_id
_entity_poly.type
_entity_poly.pdbx_seq_one_letter_code
_entity_poly.pdbx_strand_id
1 'polypeptide(L)'
;MQFLRTLFTNLRQMEPLTVTMLTDGFRLSCGLLAMAILFTLLLGHVGDYMTMLSNIKGAFSAAFGVFDATVIASLLGDLYIKERRRA
;
A
#
# COMPACT_ATOMS: atom_id res chain seq x y z
N MET A 1 7.91 -0.99 22.56
CA MET A 1 8.94 -1.71 21.76
C MET A 1 8.60 -3.18 21.47
N GLN A 2 7.91 -3.92 22.35
CA GLN A 2 7.55 -5.33 22.12
C GLN A 2 6.64 -5.55 20.91
N PHE A 3 5.61 -4.70 20.73
CA PHE A 3 4.68 -4.79 19.59
C PHE A 3 5.37 -4.69 18.22
N LEU A 4 6.26 -3.71 18.03
CA LEU A 4 7.04 -3.55 16.80
C LEU A 4 7.94 -4.77 16.51
N ARG A 5 8.53 -5.37 17.55
CA ARG A 5 9.31 -6.62 17.42
C ARG A 5 8.43 -7.78 16.99
N THR A 6 7.27 -7.96 17.62
CA THR A 6 6.32 -9.01 17.28
C THR A 6 5.81 -8.86 15.84
N LEU A 7 5.53 -7.62 15.42
CA LEU A 7 5.13 -7.32 14.05
C LEU A 7 6.23 -7.67 13.03
N PHE A 8 7.47 -7.28 13.31
CA PHE A 8 8.63 -7.63 12.47
C PHE A 8 8.90 -9.13 12.39
N THR A 9 8.68 -9.85 13.48
CA THR A 9 8.90 -11.29 13.54
C THR A 9 7.81 -12.02 12.76
N ASN A 10 6.55 -11.55 12.86
CA ASN A 10 5.45 -12.07 12.05
C ASN A 10 5.63 -11.77 10.56
N LEU A 11 6.11 -10.57 10.20
CA LEU A 11 6.46 -10.22 8.82
C LEU A 11 7.54 -11.15 8.24
N ARG A 12 8.54 -11.52 9.03
CA ARG A 12 9.59 -12.47 8.60
C ARG A 12 9.10 -13.92 8.46
N GLN A 13 8.00 -14.25 9.12
CA GLN A 13 7.37 -15.58 9.10
C GLN A 13 6.08 -15.58 8.28
N MET A 14 5.89 -14.60 7.39
CA MET A 14 4.74 -14.59 6.50
C MET A 14 4.84 -15.70 5.46
N GLU A 15 3.69 -16.27 5.12
CA GLU A 15 3.58 -17.22 4.03
C GLU A 15 4.00 -16.58 2.70
N PRO A 16 4.65 -17.33 1.78
CA PRO A 16 5.11 -16.79 0.50
C PRO A 16 4.01 -16.11 -0.31
N LEU A 17 2.79 -16.67 -0.31
CA LEU A 17 1.62 -16.09 -0.99
C LEU A 17 1.29 -14.70 -0.45
N THR A 18 1.32 -14.54 0.88
CA THR A 18 1.06 -13.27 1.54
C THR A 18 2.10 -12.23 1.16
N VAL A 19 3.38 -12.62 1.10
CA VAL A 19 4.48 -11.75 0.71
C VAL A 19 4.31 -11.26 -0.73
N THR A 20 3.86 -12.14 -1.64
CA THR A 20 3.54 -11.74 -3.02
C THR A 20 2.43 -10.70 -3.06
N MET A 21 1.31 -10.92 -2.36
CA MET A 21 0.21 -9.95 -2.30
C MET A 21 0.65 -8.60 -1.73
N LEU A 22 1.46 -8.63 -0.66
CA LEU A 22 2.01 -7.42 -0.05
C LEU A 22 2.90 -6.65 -1.04
N THR A 23 3.72 -7.38 -1.79
CA THR A 23 4.64 -6.82 -2.79
C THR A 23 3.87 -6.18 -3.95
N ASP A 24 2.82 -6.84 -4.44
CA ASP A 24 2.02 -6.33 -5.56
C ASP A 24 1.23 -5.08 -5.16
N GLY A 25 0.63 -5.07 -3.97
CA GLY A 25 -0.03 -3.87 -3.46
C GLY A 25 0.94 -2.73 -3.16
N PHE A 26 2.16 -3.03 -2.69
CA PHE A 26 3.21 -2.02 -2.55
C PHE A 26 3.61 -1.40 -3.89
N ARG A 27 3.81 -2.23 -4.93
CA ARG A 27 4.11 -1.75 -6.29
C ARG A 27 3.01 -0.84 -6.82
N LEU A 28 1.75 -1.21 -6.63
CA LEU A 28 0.61 -0.40 -7.04
C LEU A 28 0.58 0.94 -6.31
N SER A 29 0.80 0.92 -4.99
CA SER A 29 0.86 2.13 -4.15
C SER A 29 2.00 3.06 -4.58
N CYS A 30 3.18 2.52 -4.87
CA CYS A 30 4.31 3.29 -5.42
C CYS A 30 4.00 3.88 -6.80
N GLY A 31 3.28 3.16 -7.67
CA GLY A 31 2.85 3.67 -8.97
C GLY A 31 1.91 4.87 -8.84
N LEU A 32 0.95 4.81 -7.90
CA LEU A 32 0.04 5.92 -7.61
C LEU A 32 0.76 7.12 -7.00
N LEU A 33 1.75 6.88 -6.12
CA LEU A 33 2.63 7.93 -5.60
C LEU A 33 3.44 8.59 -6.72
N ALA A 34 4.00 7.81 -7.65
CA ALA A 34 4.73 8.35 -8.80
C ALA A 34 3.82 9.22 -9.68
N MET A 35 2.57 8.81 -9.92
CA MET A 35 1.59 9.65 -10.62
C MET A 35 1.30 10.96 -9.87
N ALA A 36 1.14 10.93 -8.55
CA ALA A 36 0.93 12.13 -7.75
C ALA A 36 2.12 13.11 -7.87
N ILE A 37 3.35 12.59 -7.86
CA ILE A 37 4.57 13.38 -8.06
C ILE A 37 4.58 13.97 -9.47
N LEU A 38 4.27 13.19 -10.50
CA LEU A 38 4.21 13.69 -11.88
C LEU A 38 3.18 14.82 -12.03
N PHE A 39 1.97 14.68 -11.47
CA PHE A 39 0.98 15.76 -11.47
C PHE A 39 1.47 17.00 -10.73
N THR A 40 2.24 16.83 -9.65
CA THR A 40 2.86 17.94 -8.93
C THR A 40 3.91 18.66 -9.77
N LEU A 41 4.71 17.92 -10.56
CA LEU A 41 5.70 18.51 -11.48
C LEU A 41 5.05 19.21 -12.68
N LEU A 42 3.88 18.74 -13.11
CA LEU A 42 3.10 19.36 -14.18
C LEU A 42 2.26 20.56 -13.70
N LEU A 43 2.26 20.83 -12.40
CA LEU A 43 1.54 21.94 -11.79
C LEU A 43 2.10 23.27 -12.32
N GLY A 44 1.24 24.09 -12.93
CA GLY A 44 1.64 25.36 -13.57
C GLY A 44 1.89 25.27 -15.07
N HIS A 45 1.99 24.06 -15.65
CA HIS A 45 1.97 23.85 -17.10
C HIS A 45 0.56 23.69 -17.67
N VAL A 46 -0.44 23.49 -16.80
CA VAL A 46 -1.84 23.30 -17.16
C VAL A 46 -2.65 24.47 -16.62
N GLY A 47 -3.53 25.04 -17.46
CA GLY A 47 -4.34 26.21 -17.11
C GLY A 47 -5.38 25.95 -16.03
N ASP A 48 -5.76 24.69 -15.79
CA ASP A 48 -6.68 24.29 -14.73
C ASP A 48 -5.93 23.77 -13.49
N TYR A 49 -5.57 24.72 -12.63
CA TYR A 49 -4.82 24.46 -11.40
C TYR A 49 -5.65 23.68 -10.36
N MET A 50 -6.96 23.95 -10.27
CA MET A 50 -7.84 23.33 -9.27
C MET A 50 -8.04 21.85 -9.57
N THR A 51 -8.25 21.49 -10.83
CA THR A 51 -8.34 20.09 -11.26
C THR A 51 -7.03 19.35 -11.00
N MET A 52 -5.88 19.98 -11.28
CA MET A 52 -4.58 19.35 -11.05
C MET A 52 -4.32 19.08 -9.55
N LEU A 53 -4.58 20.06 -8.68
CA LEU A 53 -4.49 19.86 -7.22
C LEU A 53 -5.41 18.75 -6.73
N SER A 54 -6.63 18.67 -7.26
CA SER A 54 -7.57 17.59 -6.93
C SER A 54 -7.01 16.21 -7.33
N ASN A 55 -6.41 16.11 -8.51
CA ASN A 55 -5.81 14.86 -9.00
C ASN A 55 -4.58 14.44 -8.18
N ILE A 56 -3.73 15.39 -7.79
CA ILE A 56 -2.58 15.14 -6.90
C ILE A 56 -3.09 14.55 -5.57
N LYS A 57 -4.05 15.23 -4.94
CA LYS A 57 -4.64 14.78 -3.67
C LYS A 57 -5.29 13.41 -3.82
N GLY A 58 -6.05 13.20 -4.89
CA GLY A 58 -6.70 11.92 -5.19
C GLY A 58 -5.70 10.78 -5.37
N ALA A 59 -4.60 11.02 -6.09
CA ALA A 59 -3.54 10.03 -6.29
C ALA A 59 -2.82 9.68 -4.98
N PHE A 60 -2.51 10.66 -4.12
CA PHE A 60 -1.96 10.39 -2.79
C PHE A 60 -2.93 9.59 -1.93
N SER A 61 -4.20 10.00 -1.84
CA SER A 61 -5.22 9.29 -1.06
C SER A 61 -5.42 7.86 -1.57
N ALA A 62 -5.43 7.65 -2.88
CA ALA A 62 -5.54 6.31 -3.47
C ALA A 62 -4.31 5.46 -3.14
N ALA A 63 -3.10 6.01 -3.23
CA ALA A 63 -1.87 5.30 -2.90
C ALA A 63 -1.86 4.80 -1.46
N PHE A 64 -2.20 5.66 -0.50
CA PHE A 64 -2.28 5.26 0.91
C PHE A 64 -3.42 4.27 1.17
N GLY A 65 -4.60 4.49 0.57
CA GLY A 65 -5.73 3.56 0.72
C GLY A 65 -5.43 2.16 0.20
N VAL A 66 -4.74 2.04 -0.94
CA VAL A 66 -4.29 0.76 -1.48
C VAL A 66 -3.25 0.12 -0.57
N PHE A 67 -2.27 0.89 -0.09
CA PHE A 67 -1.24 0.38 0.81
C PHE A 67 -1.85 -0.19 2.11
N ASP A 68 -2.71 0.58 2.77
CA ASP A 68 -3.37 0.18 4.02
C ASP A 68 -4.23 -1.07 3.83
N ALA A 69 -5.04 -1.10 2.76
CA ALA A 69 -5.87 -2.26 2.43
C ALA A 69 -5.02 -3.51 2.15
N THR A 70 -3.91 -3.35 1.43
CA THR A 70 -2.99 -4.45 1.13
C THR A 70 -2.39 -5.02 2.41
N VAL A 71 -1.90 -4.17 3.31
CA VAL A 71 -1.31 -4.61 4.59
C VAL A 71 -2.32 -5.39 5.41
N ILE A 72 -3.55 -4.88 5.54
CA ILE A 72 -4.62 -5.54 6.30
C ILE A 72 -4.99 -6.88 5.66
N ALA A 73 -5.22 -6.89 4.34
CA ALA A 73 -5.61 -8.10 3.61
C ALA A 73 -4.51 -9.18 3.69
N SER A 74 -3.25 -8.80 3.52
CA SER A 74 -2.10 -9.69 3.66
C SER A 74 -2.01 -10.27 5.07
N LEU A 75 -2.14 -9.46 6.11
CA LEU A 75 -2.10 -9.93 7.50
C LEU A 75 -3.25 -10.89 7.83
N LEU A 76 -4.48 -10.57 7.40
CA LEU A 76 -5.64 -11.45 7.60
C LEU A 76 -5.50 -12.77 6.84
N GLY A 77 -5.03 -12.73 5.59
CA GLY A 77 -4.77 -13.92 4.78
C GLY A 77 -3.72 -14.82 5.42
N ASP A 78 -2.63 -14.24 5.93
CA ASP A 78 -1.59 -14.99 6.64
C ASP A 78 -2.09 -15.67 7.91
N LEU A 79 -2.89 -14.96 8.72
CA LEU A 79 -3.51 -15.52 9.93
C LEU A 79 -4.44 -16.68 9.58
N TYR A 80 -5.29 -16.53 8.56
CA TYR A 80 -6.21 -17.57 8.12
C TYR A 80 -5.48 -18.83 7.63
N ILE A 81 -4.43 -18.67 6.81
CA ILE A 81 -3.62 -19.81 6.33
C ILE A 81 -2.97 -20.54 7.52
N LYS A 82 -2.44 -19.79 8.49
CA LYS A 82 -1.81 -20.36 9.69
C LYS A 82 -2.81 -21.09 10.58
N GLU A 83 -4.01 -20.55 10.78
CA GLU A 83 -5.09 -21.25 11.50
C GLU A 83 -5.49 -22.55 10.80
N ARG A 84 -5.68 -22.51 9.47
CA ARG A 84 -6.05 -23.68 8.66
C ARG A 84 -5.02 -24.81 8.70
N ARG A 85 -3.73 -24.51 8.92
CA ARG A 85 -2.68 -25.54 9.07
C ARG A 85 -2.60 -26.13 10.48
N ARG A 86 -3.17 -25.44 11.48
CA ARG A 86 -3.19 -25.89 12.89
C ARG A 86 -4.41 -26.74 13.22
N ALA A 87 -5.50 -26.57 12.49
CA ALA A 87 -6.73 -27.37 12.57
C ALA A 87 -6.62 -28.65 11.73
#